data_AF-A0A9W6YK65-F1
#
_entry.id   AF-A0A9W6YK65-F1
#
_cell.length_a   1.000
_cell.length_b   1.000
_cell.length_c   1.000
_cell.angle_alpha   90.00
_cell.angle_beta   90.00
_cell.angle_gamma   90.00
#
_symmetry.space_group_name_H-M   'P 1'
#
loop_
_entity.id
_entity.type
_entity.pdbx_description
1 polymer ?
#
loop_
_entity_poly.entity_id
_entity_poly.type
_entity_poly.pdbx_seq_one_letter_code
_entity_poly.pdbx_strand_id
1 'polypeptide(L)'
;MATSTAQFEADADVVMQTANQPVLEFIKAPMLHSWRHDALVKWKLARDEYEETFCQRCLESKERPEVAMKPVKSSIARELLEVICLYELRKTVDSVSSEVLLMLIKQRIGTVKNEQVPDLDELFKRSLKIDLKEDDIDARVLKYYRGFSTIIKNIGLGKILGVGEPDAEGFADRMKLRCTILIDNLEPRTVCEDVKRYCKYECKEAKRNGFMLFNIIKEKARAQHKYCSGATHSSNLHISATCTNGYIQVGHMQCGHHS
;
A
#
# COMPACT_ATOMS: atom_id res chain seq x y z
N MET A 1 37.92 36.87 48.20
CA MET A 1 37.28 37.90 49.05
C MET A 1 35.82 37.54 49.10
N ALA A 2 35.37 37.00 50.23
CA ALA A 2 33.99 36.65 50.48
C ALA A 2 33.22 37.90 50.89
N THR A 3 32.05 38.11 50.31
CA THR A 3 31.01 38.92 50.95
C THR A 3 29.67 38.29 50.65
N SER A 4 29.22 37.52 51.64
CA SER A 4 27.85 37.09 51.83
C SER A 4 26.95 38.31 51.94
N THR A 5 25.86 38.34 51.19
CA THR A 5 24.69 39.14 51.56
C THR A 5 23.49 38.20 51.48
N ALA A 6 23.21 37.56 52.61
CA ALA A 6 21.97 36.85 52.82
C ALA A 6 20.85 37.88 52.97
N GLN A 7 19.91 37.89 52.03
CA GLN A 7 18.56 38.39 52.28
C GLN A 7 17.64 37.17 52.30
N PHE A 8 17.11 36.89 53.48
CA PHE A 8 16.02 35.95 53.68
C PHE A 8 14.72 36.66 53.32
N GLU A 9 14.00 36.17 52.32
CA GLU A 9 12.59 36.46 52.16
C GLU A 9 11.77 35.24 52.59
N ALA A 10 10.86 35.53 53.50
CA ALA A 10 9.90 34.64 54.11
C ALA A 10 8.72 34.46 53.15
N ASP A 11 8.58 33.26 52.62
CA ASP A 11 7.34 32.48 52.62
C ASP A 11 7.59 31.27 51.72
N ALA A 12 7.68 30.12 52.38
CA ALA A 12 7.83 28.83 51.73
C ALA A 12 6.49 28.45 51.10
N ASP A 13 6.21 28.98 49.91
CA ASP A 13 5.29 28.36 48.99
C ASP A 13 6.06 28.01 47.73
N VAL A 14 6.61 26.80 47.72
CA VAL A 14 7.12 26.19 46.50
C VAL A 14 5.92 26.03 45.60
N VAL A 15 5.71 26.99 44.70
CA VAL A 15 4.84 26.78 43.54
C VAL A 15 5.49 25.65 42.76
N MET A 16 5.01 24.43 43.00
CA MET A 16 5.23 23.29 42.15
C MET A 16 4.68 23.72 40.80
N GLN A 17 5.55 24.24 39.93
CA GLN A 17 5.24 24.31 38.52
C GLN A 17 4.94 22.86 38.15
N THR A 18 3.66 22.56 37.99
CA THR A 18 3.21 21.28 37.45
C THR A 18 3.87 21.22 36.09
N ALA A 19 5.03 20.55 36.03
CA ALA A 19 5.65 20.18 34.80
C ALA A 19 4.55 19.40 34.10
N ASN A 20 3.95 20.03 33.10
CA ASN A 20 2.96 19.40 32.24
C ASN A 20 3.76 18.35 31.48
N GLN A 21 4.01 17.21 32.13
CA GLN A 21 4.68 16.09 31.50
C GLN A 21 3.80 15.77 30.32
N PRO A 22 4.31 15.94 29.07
CA PRO A 22 3.57 15.50 27.92
C PRO A 22 3.22 14.05 28.20
N VAL A 23 1.94 13.69 28.11
CA VAL A 23 1.53 12.30 28.15
C VAL A 23 2.22 11.65 26.95
N LEU A 24 3.38 11.05 27.20
CA LEU A 24 4.20 10.42 26.17
C LEU A 24 3.40 9.22 25.69
N GLU A 25 2.71 9.40 24.56
CA GLU A 25 2.01 8.30 23.92
C GLU A 25 3.04 7.20 23.64
N PHE A 26 2.81 6.03 24.23
CA PHE A 26 3.76 4.93 24.16
C PHE A 26 3.75 4.37 22.74
N ILE A 27 4.74 4.77 21.94
CA ILE A 27 4.93 4.24 20.59
C ILE A 27 5.34 2.76 20.71
N LYS A 28 4.39 1.87 20.41
CA LYS A 28 4.59 0.42 20.55
C LYS A 28 5.32 -0.16 19.34
N ALA A 29 6.47 -0.78 19.58
CA ALA A 29 7.19 -1.50 18.54
C ALA A 29 6.38 -2.71 18.01
N PRO A 30 6.32 -2.93 16.68
CA PRO A 30 5.62 -4.07 16.10
C PRO A 30 6.30 -5.38 16.46
N MET A 31 5.52 -6.44 16.67
CA MET A 31 6.05 -7.76 17.02
C MET A 31 5.87 -8.74 15.86
N LEU A 32 6.94 -9.43 15.46
CA LEU A 32 6.92 -10.46 14.44
C LEU A 32 6.63 -11.82 15.06
N HIS A 33 5.47 -12.39 14.74
CA HIS A 33 5.05 -13.72 15.24
C HIS A 33 5.05 -14.82 14.19
N SER A 34 5.25 -14.51 12.90
CA SER A 34 5.15 -15.49 11.83
C SER A 34 6.21 -15.26 10.75
N TRP A 35 6.76 -16.35 10.22
CA TRP A 35 7.72 -16.35 9.10
C TRP A 35 7.05 -16.40 7.72
N ARG A 36 5.71 -16.27 7.66
CA ARG A 36 4.97 -16.17 6.41
C ARG A 36 5.35 -14.89 5.66
N HIS A 37 5.41 -14.96 4.33
CA HIS A 37 5.81 -13.83 3.48
C HIS A 37 4.98 -12.56 3.72
N ASP A 38 3.66 -12.69 3.75
CA ASP A 38 2.73 -11.58 3.99
C ASP A 38 2.86 -10.99 5.40
N ALA A 39 3.15 -11.83 6.40
CA ALA A 39 3.43 -11.38 7.76
C ALA A 39 4.74 -10.58 7.83
N LEU A 40 5.77 -11.01 7.11
CA LEU A 40 7.05 -10.29 7.03
C LEU A 40 6.92 -8.94 6.34
N VAL A 41 6.15 -8.87 5.23
CA VAL A 41 5.86 -7.60 4.54
C VAL A 41 5.11 -6.64 5.46
N LYS A 42 4.06 -7.12 6.15
CA LYS A 42 3.30 -6.30 7.11
C LYS A 42 4.16 -5.82 8.27
N TRP A 43 4.94 -6.71 8.87
CA TRP A 43 5.82 -6.35 9.98
C TRP A 43 6.87 -5.35 9.55
N LYS A 44 7.48 -5.50 8.37
CA LYS A 44 8.47 -4.55 7.85
C LYS A 44 7.87 -3.15 7.64
N LEU A 45 6.67 -3.06 7.09
CA LEU A 45 5.95 -1.79 6.93
C LEU A 45 5.66 -1.13 8.28
N ALA A 46 5.11 -1.89 9.23
CA ALA A 46 4.84 -1.38 10.57
C ALA A 46 6.14 -1.00 11.31
N ARG A 47 7.25 -1.68 11.00
CA ARG A 47 8.56 -1.38 11.56
C ARG A 47 9.09 -0.06 11.01
N ASP A 48 8.96 0.19 9.71
CA ASP A 48 9.38 1.45 9.09
C ASP A 48 8.59 2.64 9.68
N GLU A 49 7.27 2.49 9.82
CA GLU A 49 6.40 3.50 10.44
C GLU A 49 6.77 3.75 11.90
N TYR A 50 7.07 2.69 12.66
CA TYR A 50 7.57 2.80 14.02
C TYR A 50 8.90 3.57 14.08
N GLU A 51 9.86 3.22 13.23
CA GLU A 51 11.17 3.87 13.20
C GLU A 51 11.06 5.35 12.82
N GLU A 52 10.23 5.69 11.83
CA GLU A 52 9.98 7.08 11.41
C GLU A 52 9.33 7.91 12.52
N THR A 53 8.24 7.40 13.10
CA THR A 53 7.51 8.08 14.18
C THR A 53 8.40 8.26 15.41
N PHE A 54 9.20 7.25 15.74
CA PHE A 54 10.12 7.31 16.88
C PHE A 54 11.26 8.29 16.63
N CYS A 55 11.84 8.31 15.43
CA CYS A 55 12.86 9.30 15.07
C CYS A 55 12.33 10.73 15.22
N GLN A 56 11.10 11.00 14.75
CA GLN A 56 10.46 12.31 14.88
C GLN A 56 10.32 12.73 16.35
N ARG A 57 9.86 11.82 17.23
CA ARG A 57 9.78 12.08 18.67
C ARG A 57 11.16 12.34 19.30
N CYS A 58 12.19 11.61 18.89
CA CYS A 58 13.55 11.81 19.39
C CYS A 58 14.09 13.20 19.02
N LEU A 59 13.75 13.74 17.85
CA LEU A 59 14.11 15.11 17.47
C LEU A 59 13.50 16.14 18.43
N GLU A 60 12.25 15.94 18.84
CA GLU A 60 11.53 16.85 19.74
C GLU A 60 12.01 16.74 21.20
N SER A 61 12.33 15.53 21.65
CA SER A 61 12.75 15.23 23.03
C SER A 61 14.26 15.30 23.28
N LYS A 62 15.08 15.43 22.23
CA LYS A 62 16.56 15.31 22.25
C LYS A 62 17.08 13.94 22.71
N GLU A 63 16.23 12.92 22.70
CA GLU A 63 16.66 11.53 22.91
C GLU A 63 17.47 11.02 21.72
N ARG A 64 18.42 10.12 21.96
CA ARG A 64 19.16 9.44 20.89
C ARG A 64 18.37 8.22 20.41
N PRO A 65 17.88 8.18 19.15
CA PRO A 65 17.10 7.06 18.63
C PRO A 65 17.81 5.71 18.78
N GLU A 66 19.13 5.68 18.62
CA GLU A 66 19.95 4.47 18.64
C GLU A 66 19.92 3.76 19.99
N VAL A 67 19.67 4.50 21.07
CA VAL A 67 19.66 4.00 22.44
C VAL A 67 18.24 3.67 22.90
N ALA A 68 17.27 4.51 22.52
CA ALA A 68 15.91 4.41 23.03
C ALA A 68 14.99 3.51 22.18
N MET A 69 15.31 3.33 20.90
CA MET A 69 14.48 2.55 19.98
C MET A 69 14.62 1.05 20.26
N LYS A 70 13.49 0.34 20.23
CA LYS A 70 13.50 -1.10 20.44
C LYS A 70 14.26 -1.80 19.30
N PRO A 71 15.31 -2.60 19.55
CA PRO A 71 16.05 -3.28 18.49
C PRO A 71 15.20 -4.29 17.71
N VAL A 72 15.55 -4.56 16.45
CA VAL A 72 14.87 -5.55 15.61
C VAL A 72 14.84 -6.92 16.29
N LYS A 73 15.97 -7.36 16.85
CA LYS A 73 16.07 -8.65 17.57
C LYS A 73 15.03 -8.79 18.68
N SER A 74 14.71 -7.70 19.39
CA SER A 74 13.72 -7.67 20.48
C SER A 74 12.27 -7.49 20.01
N SER A 75 12.07 -7.35 18.70
CA SER A 75 10.77 -7.20 18.04
C SER A 75 10.34 -8.45 17.26
N ILE A 76 11.00 -9.58 17.51
CA ILE A 76 10.66 -10.90 17.01
C ILE A 76 10.28 -11.77 18.21
N ALA A 77 9.19 -12.53 18.09
CA ALA A 77 8.78 -13.47 19.13
C ALA A 77 9.91 -14.47 19.42
N ARG A 78 10.16 -14.74 20.70
CA ARG A 78 11.33 -15.52 21.14
C ARG A 78 11.43 -16.89 20.46
N GLU A 79 10.33 -17.64 20.46
CA GLU A 79 10.25 -18.96 19.82
C GLU A 79 10.56 -18.90 18.32
N LEU A 80 10.06 -17.86 17.64
CA LEU A 80 10.33 -17.65 16.22
C LEU A 80 11.80 -17.26 16.00
N LEU A 81 12.37 -16.39 16.83
CA LEU A 81 13.76 -15.96 16.75
C LEU A 81 14.71 -17.17 16.92
N GLU A 82 14.44 -18.04 17.89
CA GLU A 82 15.23 -19.25 18.13
C GLU A 82 15.25 -20.16 16.89
N VAL A 83 14.09 -20.40 16.27
CA VAL A 83 13.98 -21.21 15.04
C VAL A 83 14.68 -20.55 13.85
N ILE A 84 14.53 -19.24 13.64
CA ILE A 84 15.22 -18.52 12.56
C ILE A 84 16.74 -18.60 12.73
N CYS A 85 17.23 -18.30 13.93
CA CYS A 85 18.67 -18.34 14.22
C CYS A 85 19.25 -19.74 13.98
N LEU A 86 18.55 -20.78 14.42
CA LEU A 86 19.02 -22.16 14.27
C LEU A 86 19.00 -22.63 12.80
N TYR A 87 17.88 -22.47 12.09
CA TYR A 87 17.69 -23.11 10.79
C TYR A 87 18.03 -22.23 9.59
N GLU A 88 17.73 -20.93 9.65
CA GLU A 88 18.00 -20.00 8.54
C GLU A 88 19.44 -19.46 8.63
N LEU A 89 19.92 -19.17 9.84
CA LEU A 89 21.23 -18.53 10.05
C LEU A 89 22.32 -19.48 10.54
N ARG A 90 21.97 -20.66 11.07
CA ARG A 90 22.91 -21.65 11.66
C ARG A 90 23.80 -21.03 12.74
N LYS A 91 23.21 -20.20 13.59
CA LYS A 91 23.88 -19.41 14.62
C LYS A 91 23.08 -19.44 15.93
N THR A 92 23.75 -19.21 17.06
CA THR A 92 23.05 -19.00 18.34
C THR A 92 22.39 -17.63 18.35
N VAL A 93 21.30 -17.48 19.12
CA VAL A 93 20.60 -16.19 19.26
C VAL A 93 21.58 -15.09 19.67
N ASP A 94 22.49 -15.34 20.61
CA ASP A 94 23.44 -14.34 21.11
C ASP A 94 24.40 -13.81 20.03
N SER A 95 24.82 -14.67 19.11
CA SER A 95 25.77 -14.31 18.04
C SER A 95 25.16 -13.53 16.86
N VAL A 96 23.82 -13.38 16.82
CA VAL A 96 23.10 -12.72 15.73
C VAL A 96 22.74 -11.29 16.10
N SER A 97 23.08 -10.34 15.21
CA SER A 97 22.74 -8.92 15.36
C SER A 97 21.39 -8.57 14.72
N SER A 98 20.84 -7.41 15.09
CA SER A 98 19.60 -6.87 14.50
C SER A 98 19.73 -6.64 12.99
N GLU A 99 20.91 -6.24 12.53
CA GLU A 99 21.22 -5.95 11.12
C GLU A 99 21.16 -7.23 10.28
N VAL A 100 21.72 -8.34 10.78
CA VAL A 100 21.67 -9.65 10.11
C VAL A 100 20.22 -10.12 9.95
N LEU A 101 19.40 -10.00 10.99
CA LEU A 101 17.99 -10.35 10.94
C LEU A 101 17.23 -9.49 9.93
N LEU A 102 17.47 -8.18 9.94
CA LEU A 102 16.84 -7.26 9.01
C LEU A 102 17.23 -7.55 7.55
N MET A 103 18.50 -7.88 7.29
CA MET A 103 18.96 -8.31 5.97
C MET A 103 18.26 -9.60 5.51
N LEU A 104 18.15 -10.61 6.38
CA LEU A 104 17.45 -11.85 6.08
C LEU A 104 15.97 -11.61 5.74
N ILE A 105 15.29 -10.76 6.52
CA ILE A 105 13.89 -10.39 6.28
C ILE A 105 13.76 -9.65 4.94
N LYS A 106 14.63 -8.67 4.68
CA LYS A 106 14.65 -7.90 3.41
C LYS A 106 14.90 -8.81 2.20
N GLN A 107 15.84 -9.74 2.31
CA GLN A 107 16.13 -10.71 1.26
C GLN A 107 14.90 -11.56 0.95
N ARG A 108 14.25 -12.10 1.98
CA ARG A 108 13.07 -12.98 1.83
C ARG A 108 11.87 -12.25 1.24
N ILE A 109 11.56 -11.03 1.67
CA ILE A 109 10.44 -10.27 1.10
C ILE A 109 10.76 -9.70 -0.30
N GLY A 110 12.04 -9.61 -0.64
CA GLY A 110 12.54 -9.12 -1.93
C GLY A 110 12.59 -10.18 -3.03
N THR A 111 12.37 -11.46 -2.71
CA THR A 111 12.29 -12.56 -3.67
C THR A 111 10.86 -13.06 -3.82
N VAL A 112 10.57 -13.69 -4.94
CA VAL A 112 9.26 -14.29 -5.18
C VAL A 112 9.03 -15.40 -4.16
N LYS A 113 7.84 -15.45 -3.59
CA LYS A 113 7.42 -16.50 -2.65
C LYS A 113 7.71 -17.88 -3.25
N ASN A 114 8.38 -18.73 -2.47
CA ASN A 114 8.81 -20.08 -2.87
C ASN A 114 9.72 -20.13 -4.10
N GLU A 115 10.35 -19.01 -4.49
CA GLU A 115 11.21 -18.91 -5.68
C GLU A 115 10.51 -19.26 -7.00
N GLN A 116 9.18 -19.30 -6.99
CA GLN A 116 8.36 -19.69 -8.14
C GLN A 116 7.48 -18.52 -8.57
N VAL A 117 7.66 -18.07 -9.81
CA VAL A 117 6.78 -17.07 -10.41
C VAL A 117 5.42 -17.75 -10.66
N PRO A 118 4.32 -17.30 -10.02
CA PRO A 118 3.01 -17.84 -10.28
C PRO A 118 2.53 -17.44 -11.68
N ASP A 119 1.48 -18.08 -12.18
CA ASP A 119 0.73 -17.58 -13.33
C ASP A 119 0.22 -16.16 -13.00
N LEU A 120 0.83 -15.17 -13.64
CA LEU A 120 0.55 -13.76 -13.38
C LEU A 120 -0.85 -13.39 -13.85
N ASP A 121 -1.29 -13.94 -14.98
CA ASP A 121 -2.59 -13.62 -15.55
C ASP A 121 -3.71 -14.14 -14.64
N GLU A 122 -3.63 -15.39 -14.20
CA GLU A 122 -4.60 -15.96 -13.27
C GLU A 122 -4.54 -15.29 -11.89
N LEU A 123 -3.34 -14.99 -11.39
CA LEU A 123 -3.14 -14.33 -10.11
C LEU A 123 -3.85 -12.97 -10.05
N PHE A 124 -3.58 -12.10 -11.03
CA PHE A 124 -4.15 -10.75 -11.04
C PHE A 124 -5.64 -10.79 -11.39
N LYS A 125 -6.08 -11.67 -12.30
CA LYS A 125 -7.51 -11.83 -12.60
C LYS A 125 -8.33 -12.21 -11.38
N ARG A 126 -7.78 -13.05 -10.50
CA ARG A 126 -8.44 -13.46 -9.25
C ARG A 126 -8.37 -12.38 -8.16
N SER A 127 -7.24 -11.69 -8.04
CA SER A 127 -6.91 -10.92 -6.83
C SER A 127 -7.04 -9.41 -7.00
N LEU A 128 -6.90 -8.89 -8.22
CA LEU A 128 -6.97 -7.47 -8.52
C LEU A 128 -8.37 -7.14 -9.05
N LYS A 129 -9.14 -6.42 -8.24
CA LYS A 129 -10.51 -6.02 -8.55
C LYS A 129 -10.68 -4.52 -8.34
N ILE A 130 -11.48 -3.92 -9.20
CA ILE A 130 -11.92 -2.54 -9.02
C ILE A 130 -13.18 -2.52 -8.17
N ASP A 131 -13.25 -1.60 -7.22
CA ASP A 131 -14.41 -1.50 -6.33
C ASP A 131 -15.50 -0.64 -6.99
N LEU A 132 -16.38 -1.26 -7.78
CA LEU A 132 -17.44 -0.55 -8.50
C LEU A 132 -18.49 0.11 -7.59
N LYS A 133 -18.49 -0.20 -6.28
CA LYS A 133 -19.38 0.44 -5.30
C LYS A 133 -18.87 1.80 -4.84
N GLU A 134 -17.58 2.06 -5.00
CA GLU A 134 -16.98 3.38 -4.77
C GLU A 134 -17.46 4.35 -5.87
N ASP A 135 -18.17 5.40 -5.47
CA ASP A 135 -18.72 6.43 -6.34
C ASP A 135 -17.69 7.51 -6.68
N ASP A 136 -16.72 7.77 -5.79
CA ASP A 136 -15.54 8.57 -6.11
C ASP A 136 -14.62 7.79 -7.07
N ILE A 137 -14.68 8.17 -8.35
CA ILE A 137 -13.93 7.54 -9.43
C ILE A 137 -12.43 7.63 -9.21
N ASP A 138 -11.94 8.73 -8.65
CA ASP A 138 -10.51 8.93 -8.44
C ASP A 138 -10.02 8.04 -7.29
N ALA A 139 -10.77 8.00 -6.18
CA ALA A 139 -10.50 7.09 -5.07
C ALA A 139 -10.54 5.62 -5.53
N ARG A 140 -11.51 5.25 -6.37
CA ARG A 140 -11.66 3.91 -6.94
C ARG A 140 -10.45 3.49 -7.77
N VAL A 141 -9.99 4.35 -8.69
CA VAL A 141 -8.83 4.06 -9.55
C VAL A 141 -7.54 4.03 -8.72
N LEU A 142 -7.40 4.90 -7.72
CA LEU A 142 -6.23 4.89 -6.84
C LEU A 142 -6.19 3.61 -5.98
N LYS A 143 -7.33 3.17 -5.45
CA LYS A 143 -7.47 1.91 -4.70
C LYS A 143 -7.09 0.70 -5.56
N TYR A 144 -7.45 0.70 -6.84
CA TYR A 144 -7.02 -0.32 -7.81
C TYR A 144 -5.49 -0.38 -7.96
N TYR A 145 -4.82 0.75 -8.16
CA TYR A 145 -3.35 0.82 -8.25
C TYR A 145 -2.66 0.44 -6.93
N ARG A 146 -3.25 0.82 -5.79
CA ARG A 146 -2.80 0.38 -4.46
C ARG A 146 -2.90 -1.14 -4.34
N GLY A 147 -4.03 -1.74 -4.73
CA GLY A 147 -4.24 -3.19 -4.74
C GLY A 147 -3.18 -3.92 -5.58
N PHE A 148 -2.90 -3.42 -6.79
CA PHE A 148 -1.84 -3.94 -7.65
C PHE A 148 -0.48 -3.95 -6.94
N SER A 149 -0.12 -2.82 -6.32
CA SER A 149 1.14 -2.68 -5.58
C SER A 149 1.20 -3.58 -4.34
N THR A 150 0.08 -3.78 -3.64
CA THR A 150 -0.03 -4.70 -2.50
C THR A 150 0.17 -6.16 -2.93
N ILE A 151 -0.41 -6.59 -4.05
CA ILE A 151 -0.20 -7.95 -4.58
C ILE A 151 1.28 -8.18 -4.89
N ILE A 152 1.93 -7.23 -5.56
CA ILE A 152 3.36 -7.30 -5.89
C ILE A 152 4.20 -7.48 -4.63
N LYS A 153 3.96 -6.68 -3.58
CA LYS A 153 4.69 -6.76 -2.32
C LYS A 153 4.46 -8.09 -1.60
N ASN A 154 3.21 -8.54 -1.50
CA ASN A 154 2.83 -9.74 -0.76
C ASN A 154 3.32 -11.06 -1.40
N ILE A 155 3.62 -11.04 -2.69
CA ILE A 155 4.13 -12.21 -3.43
C ILE A 155 5.63 -12.10 -3.70
N GLY A 156 6.21 -10.90 -3.55
CA GLY A 156 7.63 -10.67 -3.83
C GLY A 156 7.94 -10.48 -5.31
N LEU A 157 6.97 -10.00 -6.10
CA LEU A 157 7.13 -9.76 -7.54
C LEU A 157 7.87 -8.45 -7.85
N GLY A 158 8.56 -7.84 -6.88
CA GLY A 158 9.20 -6.53 -7.02
C GLY A 158 10.24 -6.46 -8.16
N LYS A 159 10.98 -7.55 -8.40
CA LYS A 159 11.95 -7.61 -9.51
C LYS A 159 11.30 -7.74 -10.89
N ILE A 160 10.05 -8.21 -10.97
CA ILE A 160 9.34 -8.47 -12.22
C ILE A 160 8.38 -7.32 -12.54
N LEU A 161 7.72 -6.82 -11.51
CA LEU A 161 6.62 -5.87 -11.61
C LEU A 161 6.82 -4.67 -10.70
N GLY A 162 7.97 -4.46 -10.06
CA GLY A 162 8.23 -3.21 -9.32
C GLY A 162 8.35 -2.01 -10.25
N VAL A 163 8.12 -0.81 -9.73
CA VAL A 163 8.42 0.44 -10.45
C VAL A 163 9.94 0.50 -10.66
N GLY A 164 10.70 0.40 -9.57
CA GLY A 164 12.17 0.48 -9.60
C GLY A 164 12.67 1.84 -10.08
N GLU A 165 14.00 1.95 -10.20
CA GLU A 165 14.62 3.14 -10.79
C GLU A 165 14.46 3.14 -12.31
N PRO A 166 14.23 4.31 -12.95
CA PRO A 166 14.13 4.42 -14.41
C PRO A 166 15.35 3.87 -15.17
N ASP A 167 16.53 3.99 -14.58
CA ASP A 167 17.80 3.56 -15.18
C ASP A 167 18.14 2.09 -14.92
N ALA A 168 17.32 1.38 -14.14
CA ALA A 168 17.56 -0.03 -13.85
C ALA A 168 17.31 -0.92 -15.07
N GLU A 169 18.19 -1.90 -15.28
CA GLU A 169 18.07 -2.89 -16.36
C GLU A 169 16.67 -3.50 -16.42
N GLY A 170 16.08 -3.58 -17.61
CA GLY A 170 14.74 -4.14 -17.81
C GLY A 170 13.58 -3.24 -17.37
N PHE A 171 13.82 -1.97 -16.98
CA PHE A 171 12.76 -1.04 -16.56
C PHE A 171 11.64 -0.91 -17.61
N ALA A 172 12.00 -0.77 -18.89
CA ALA A 172 11.02 -0.63 -19.97
C ALA A 172 10.10 -1.86 -20.10
N ASP A 173 10.66 -3.07 -19.99
CA ASP A 173 9.90 -4.32 -20.08
C ASP A 173 9.04 -4.55 -18.83
N ARG A 174 9.57 -4.25 -17.64
CA ARG A 174 8.79 -4.26 -16.40
C ARG A 174 7.62 -3.30 -16.48
N MET A 175 7.85 -2.07 -16.93
CA MET A 175 6.79 -1.07 -17.03
C MET A 175 5.75 -1.44 -18.09
N LYS A 176 6.20 -2.05 -19.20
CA LYS A 176 5.30 -2.63 -20.20
C LYS A 176 4.41 -3.70 -19.61
N LEU A 177 4.98 -4.67 -18.91
CA LEU A 177 4.24 -5.76 -18.28
C LEU A 177 3.26 -5.24 -17.22
N ARG A 178 3.70 -4.28 -16.37
CA ARG A 178 2.84 -3.60 -15.39
C ARG A 178 1.62 -2.97 -16.05
N CYS A 179 1.83 -2.20 -17.13
CA CYS A 179 0.75 -1.54 -17.83
C CYS A 179 -0.21 -2.54 -18.49
N THR A 180 0.31 -3.62 -19.08
CA THR A 180 -0.53 -4.69 -19.64
C THR A 180 -1.43 -5.31 -18.58
N ILE A 181 -0.88 -5.74 -17.44
CA ILE A 181 -1.67 -6.35 -16.36
C ILE A 181 -2.71 -5.37 -15.82
N LEU A 182 -2.32 -4.11 -15.62
CA LEU A 182 -3.25 -3.07 -15.16
C LEU A 182 -4.40 -2.87 -16.14
N ILE A 183 -4.16 -2.90 -17.45
CA ILE A 183 -5.20 -2.73 -18.47
C ILE A 183 -6.11 -3.97 -18.55
N ASP A 184 -5.52 -5.16 -18.57
CA ASP A 184 -6.24 -6.42 -18.79
C ASP A 184 -7.17 -6.80 -17.63
N ASN A 185 -6.92 -6.26 -16.43
CA ASN A 185 -7.73 -6.50 -15.24
C ASN A 185 -8.69 -5.35 -14.90
N LEU A 186 -8.87 -4.37 -15.81
CA LEU A 186 -9.86 -3.30 -15.62
C LEU A 186 -11.29 -3.81 -15.74
N GLU A 187 -12.13 -3.33 -14.84
CA GLU A 187 -13.58 -3.45 -14.93
C GLU A 187 -14.21 -2.03 -14.82
N PRO A 188 -15.40 -1.79 -15.40
CA PRO A 188 -16.12 -2.68 -16.31
C PRO A 188 -15.36 -2.87 -17.64
N ARG A 189 -15.74 -3.91 -18.38
CA ARG A 189 -15.06 -4.29 -19.64
C ARG A 189 -15.05 -3.17 -20.68
N THR A 190 -16.06 -2.30 -20.68
CA THR A 190 -16.11 -1.12 -21.56
C THR A 190 -14.93 -0.17 -21.31
N VAL A 191 -14.63 0.15 -20.05
CA VAL A 191 -13.46 0.98 -19.70
C VAL A 191 -12.16 0.30 -20.11
N CYS A 192 -12.05 -1.02 -19.91
CA CYS A 192 -10.90 -1.79 -20.38
C CYS A 192 -10.68 -1.65 -21.90
N GLU A 193 -11.73 -1.84 -22.70
CA GLU A 193 -11.66 -1.78 -24.16
C GLU A 193 -11.35 -0.37 -24.67
N ASP A 194 -11.91 0.67 -24.05
CA ASP A 194 -11.63 2.06 -24.39
C ASP A 194 -10.19 2.45 -24.07
N VAL A 195 -9.68 2.06 -22.89
CA VAL A 195 -8.27 2.27 -22.52
C VAL A 195 -7.34 1.51 -23.48
N LYS A 196 -7.67 0.26 -23.84
CA LYS A 196 -6.91 -0.53 -24.84
C LYS A 196 -6.86 0.17 -26.19
N ARG A 197 -7.99 0.68 -26.67
CA ARG A 197 -8.10 1.41 -27.95
C ARG A 197 -7.27 2.69 -27.92
N TYR A 198 -7.46 3.52 -26.89
CA TYR A 198 -6.73 4.78 -26.74
C TYR A 198 -5.21 4.54 -26.68
N CYS A 199 -4.76 3.58 -25.88
CA CYS A 199 -3.34 3.23 -25.81
C CYS A 199 -2.79 2.62 -27.11
N LYS A 200 -3.63 2.06 -27.99
CA LYS A 200 -3.19 1.47 -29.26
C LYS A 200 -3.04 2.52 -30.36
N TYR A 201 -4.00 3.43 -30.45
CA TYR A 201 -4.13 4.35 -31.60
C TYR A 201 -3.72 5.79 -31.27
N GLU A 202 -3.91 6.25 -30.04
CA GLU A 202 -3.71 7.66 -29.67
C GLU A 202 -2.47 7.87 -28.78
N CYS A 203 -2.25 6.99 -27.81
CA CYS A 203 -1.15 7.14 -26.84
C CYS A 203 -0.40 5.82 -26.59
N LYS A 204 0.48 5.46 -27.53
CA LYS A 204 1.28 4.21 -27.43
C LYS A 204 2.23 4.19 -26.23
N GLU A 205 2.73 5.36 -25.83
CA GLU A 205 3.65 5.51 -24.70
C GLU A 205 3.02 5.09 -23.36
N ALA A 206 1.71 5.27 -23.20
CA ALA A 206 1.00 4.86 -21.98
C ALA A 206 1.14 3.37 -21.67
N LYS A 207 1.41 2.52 -22.69
CA LYS A 207 1.68 1.09 -22.47
C LYS A 207 3.00 0.81 -21.78
N ARG A 208 3.85 1.81 -21.58
CA ARG A 208 5.15 1.73 -20.89
C ARG A 208 5.32 2.84 -19.86
N ASN A 209 4.25 3.56 -19.53
CA ASN A 209 4.29 4.67 -18.59
C ASN A 209 3.08 4.58 -17.66
N GLY A 210 3.30 4.06 -16.46
CA GLY A 210 2.23 3.87 -15.47
C GLY A 210 1.53 5.17 -15.04
N PHE A 211 2.22 6.31 -15.10
CA PHE A 211 1.66 7.62 -14.77
C PHE A 211 0.69 8.12 -15.85
N MET A 212 1.08 8.00 -17.12
CA MET A 212 0.19 8.32 -18.24
C MET A 212 -1.01 7.40 -18.26
N LEU A 213 -0.79 6.09 -18.07
CA LEU A 213 -1.86 5.11 -18.02
C LEU A 213 -2.86 5.42 -16.89
N PHE A 214 -2.37 5.80 -15.70
CA PHE A 214 -3.23 6.16 -14.57
C PHE A 214 -4.18 7.32 -14.92
N ASN A 215 -3.68 8.36 -15.59
CA ASN A 215 -4.50 9.48 -16.02
C ASN A 215 -5.53 9.08 -17.09
N ILE A 216 -5.13 8.25 -18.06
CA ILE A 216 -6.04 7.73 -19.09
C ILE A 216 -7.16 6.89 -18.46
N ILE A 217 -6.85 6.01 -17.51
CA ILE A 217 -7.85 5.18 -16.83
C ILE A 217 -8.86 6.06 -16.08
N LYS A 218 -8.40 7.08 -15.33
CA LYS A 218 -9.31 8.03 -14.68
C LYS A 218 -10.23 8.73 -15.67
N GLU A 219 -9.67 9.24 -16.77
CA GLU A 219 -10.45 9.93 -17.80
C GLU A 219 -11.53 9.03 -18.40
N LYS A 220 -11.16 7.80 -18.83
CA LYS A 220 -12.12 6.86 -19.43
C LYS A 220 -13.15 6.36 -18.42
N ALA A 221 -12.76 6.14 -17.16
CA ALA A 221 -13.70 5.79 -16.10
C ALA A 221 -14.72 6.92 -15.82
N ARG A 222 -14.30 8.18 -15.83
CA ARG A 222 -15.19 9.35 -15.70
C ARG A 222 -16.12 9.49 -16.90
N ALA A 223 -15.63 9.28 -18.12
CA ALA A 223 -16.45 9.30 -19.32
C ALA A 223 -17.53 8.22 -19.28
N GLN A 224 -17.17 6.99 -18.90
CA GLN A 224 -18.12 5.90 -18.72
C GLN A 224 -19.17 6.23 -17.66
N HIS A 225 -18.77 6.79 -16.52
CA HIS A 225 -19.71 7.17 -15.46
C HIS A 225 -20.72 8.21 -15.94
N LYS A 226 -20.27 9.26 -16.65
CA LYS A 226 -21.14 10.29 -17.24
C LYS A 226 -22.13 9.70 -18.25
N TYR A 227 -21.67 8.75 -19.06
CA TYR A 227 -22.54 8.07 -20.03
C TYR A 227 -23.63 7.25 -19.33
N CYS A 228 -23.26 6.46 -18.32
CA CYS A 228 -24.22 5.68 -17.52
C CYS A 228 -25.20 6.59 -16.76
N SER A 229 -24.72 7.64 -16.10
CA SER A 229 -25.59 8.55 -15.34
C SER A 229 -26.52 9.34 -16.26
N GLY A 230 -26.04 9.82 -17.41
CA GLY A 230 -26.88 10.47 -18.42
C GLY A 230 -27.95 9.53 -19.00
N ALA A 231 -27.60 8.27 -19.26
CA ALA A 231 -28.56 7.27 -19.74
C ALA A 231 -29.66 6.96 -18.71
N THR A 232 -29.33 6.91 -17.42
CA THR A 232 -30.33 6.72 -16.34
C THR A 232 -31.33 7.88 -16.21
N HIS A 233 -30.90 9.11 -16.50
CA HIS A 233 -31.81 10.27 -16.50
C HIS A 233 -32.74 10.26 -17.73
N SER A 234 -32.26 9.81 -18.90
CA SER A 234 -33.07 9.71 -20.12
C SER A 234 -34.08 8.54 -20.09
N SER A 235 -33.78 7.47 -19.35
CA SER A 235 -34.66 6.30 -19.25
C SER A 235 -35.88 6.53 -18.36
N ASN A 236 -35.82 7.48 -17.43
CA ASN A 236 -36.96 7.97 -16.65
C ASN A 236 -38.01 8.72 -17.50
N LEU A 237 -37.76 8.95 -18.81
CA LEU A 237 -38.69 9.63 -19.71
C LEU A 237 -39.41 8.73 -20.73
N HIS A 238 -39.05 7.44 -20.91
CA HIS A 238 -39.98 6.43 -21.49
C HIS A 238 -39.46 4.98 -21.65
N ILE A 239 -38.26 4.60 -21.20
CA ILE A 239 -37.74 3.24 -21.41
C ILE A 239 -36.86 2.84 -20.22
N SER A 240 -37.19 1.79 -19.47
CA SER A 240 -36.33 1.34 -18.36
C SER A 240 -35.01 0.79 -18.92
N ALA A 241 -33.92 1.53 -18.73
CA ALA A 241 -32.57 1.09 -19.05
C ALA A 241 -31.81 0.83 -17.74
N THR A 242 -31.47 -0.43 -17.48
CA THR A 242 -30.65 -0.79 -16.32
C THR A 242 -29.21 -0.99 -16.78
N CYS A 243 -28.27 -0.32 -16.11
CA CYS A 243 -26.84 -0.52 -16.34
C CYS A 243 -26.33 -1.59 -15.39
N THR A 244 -26.08 -2.79 -15.90
CA THR A 244 -25.53 -3.90 -15.12
C THR A 244 -24.18 -4.30 -15.73
N ASN A 245 -23.11 -4.32 -14.93
CA ASN A 245 -21.74 -4.64 -15.37
C ASN A 245 -21.21 -3.81 -16.56
N GLY A 246 -21.61 -2.54 -16.67
CA GLY A 246 -21.14 -1.64 -17.73
C GLY A 246 -21.80 -1.83 -19.09
N TYR A 247 -22.84 -2.67 -19.19
CA TYR A 247 -23.71 -2.78 -20.36
C TYR A 247 -25.06 -2.13 -20.06
N ILE A 248 -25.60 -1.38 -21.02
CA ILE A 248 -26.98 -0.90 -20.99
C ILE A 248 -27.88 -2.03 -21.51
N GLN A 249 -28.73 -2.59 -20.65
CA GLN A 249 -29.84 -3.44 -21.09
C GLN A 249 -31.07 -2.56 -21.28
N VAL A 250 -31.55 -2.47 -22.52
CA VAL A 250 -32.81 -1.79 -22.86
C VAL A 250 -33.93 -2.82 -22.76
N GLY A 251 -34.72 -2.77 -21.70
CA GLY A 251 -35.90 -3.63 -21.56
C GLY A 251 -37.03 -3.13 -22.47
N HIS A 252 -37.40 -3.89 -23.49
CA HIS A 252 -38.66 -3.64 -24.19
C HIS A 252 -39.82 -4.05 -23.26
N MET A 253 -40.62 -3.08 -22.80
CA MET A 253 -41.95 -3.38 -22.25
C MET A 253 -42.77 -4.01 -23.38
N GLN A 254 -43.00 -5.33 -23.31
CA GLN A 254 -44.10 -5.94 -24.03
C GLN A 254 -45.39 -5.35 -23.45
N CYS A 255 -46.06 -4.51 -24.23
CA CYS A 255 -47.43 -4.11 -23.93
C CYS A 255 -48.27 -5.38 -23.89
N GLY A 256 -48.75 -5.77 -22.70
CA GLY A 256 -49.75 -6.80 -22.57
C GLY A 256 -51.01 -6.37 -23.31
N HIS A 257 -51.35 -7.07 -24.39
CA HIS A 257 -52.69 -7.00 -24.93
C HIS A 257 -53.63 -7.74 -23.99
N HIS A 258 -54.43 -6.98 -23.25
CA HIS A 258 -55.73 -7.46 -22.79
C HIS A 258 -56.65 -7.55 -24.01
N SER A 259 -57.02 -8.78 -24.38
CA SER A 259 -58.34 -9.17 -24.89
C SER A 259 -58.45 -10.69 -24.76
#